data_AF-E6LSJ9-F1
#
_entry.id   AF-E6LSJ9-F1
#
_cell.length_a   1.000
_cell.length_b   1.000
_cell.length_c   1.000
_cell.angle_alpha   90.00
_cell.angle_beta   90.00
_cell.angle_gamma   90.00
#
_symmetry.space_group_name_H-M   'P 1'
#
loop_
_entity.id
_entity.type
_entity.pdbx_description
1 polymer ?
#
loop_
_entity_poly.entity_id
_entity_poly.type
_entity_poly.pdbx_seq_one_letter_code
_entity_poly.pdbx_strand_id
1 'polypeptide(L)'
;MKNGVDTLENILGNDVFRKYVNVLLTDRGSEFYAAKDMETGVDSTTCTRVFYCDPMQSGQKGSIENNHIQLRYILPKQTDLVSLGLNDQDALNLILNHLNSAPVEKFGGKSPLEVASFMYHDLYERLISYGIKEIEKDRIVLKPCLLKNR
;
A
#
# COMPACT_ATOMS: atom_id res chain seq x y z
N MET A 1 9.87 -2.72 11.02
CA MET A 1 9.75 -2.33 9.60
C MET A 1 10.42 -3.29 8.63
N LYS A 2 11.63 -3.81 8.90
CA LYS A 2 12.31 -4.82 8.05
C LYS A 2 11.38 -5.93 7.52
N ASN A 3 10.70 -6.66 8.42
CA ASN A 3 9.81 -7.76 8.02
C ASN A 3 8.73 -7.35 7.01
N GLY A 4 8.26 -6.10 7.05
CA GLY A 4 7.29 -5.58 6.09
C GLY A 4 7.92 -5.37 4.71
N VAL A 5 9.17 -4.89 4.66
CA VAL A 5 9.95 -4.78 3.42
C VAL A 5 10.23 -6.16 2.83
N ASP A 6 10.66 -7.11 3.67
CA ASP A 6 10.91 -8.50 3.25
C ASP A 6 9.62 -9.15 2.72
N THR A 7 8.47 -8.89 3.36
CA THR A 7 7.17 -9.38 2.89
C THR A 7 6.84 -8.81 1.51
N LEU A 8 7.08 -7.52 1.30
CA LEU A 8 6.86 -6.86 0.01
C LEU A 8 7.81 -7.41 -1.08
N GLU A 9 9.08 -7.63 -0.75
CA GLU A 9 10.06 -8.26 -1.65
C GLU A 9 9.62 -9.67 -2.04
N ASN A 10 9.12 -10.47 -1.09
CA ASN A 10 8.59 -11.81 -1.36
C ASN A 10 7.34 -11.79 -2.27
N ILE A 11 6.46 -10.79 -2.10
CA ILE A 11 5.25 -10.63 -2.92
C ILE A 11 5.61 -10.26 -4.37
N LEU A 12 6.52 -9.30 -4.54
CA LEU A 12 6.87 -8.78 -5.86
C LEU A 12 7.92 -9.63 -6.58
N GLY A 13 8.76 -10.35 -5.84
CA GLY A 13 9.98 -10.96 -6.34
C GLY A 13 11.08 -9.92 -6.58
N ASN A 14 12.34 -10.37 -6.52
CA ASN A 14 13.53 -9.51 -6.51
C ASN A 14 13.57 -8.52 -7.68
N ASP A 15 13.28 -8.96 -8.91
CA ASP A 15 13.39 -8.12 -10.11
C ASP A 15 12.39 -6.96 -10.11
N VAL A 16 11.12 -7.27 -9.82
CA VAL A 16 10.03 -6.27 -9.76
C VAL A 16 10.23 -5.34 -8.57
N PHE A 17 10.64 -5.89 -7.42
CA PHE A 17 10.94 -5.11 -6.23
C PHE A 17 12.05 -4.08 -6.49
N ARG A 18 13.19 -4.50 -7.05
CA ARG A 18 14.31 -3.59 -7.36
C ARG A 18 13.94 -2.54 -8.42
N LYS A 19 13.06 -2.89 -9.36
CA LYS A 19 12.59 -1.98 -10.40
C LYS A 19 11.69 -0.86 -9.86
N TYR A 20 10.74 -1.19 -8.97
CA TYR A 20 9.70 -0.25 -8.53
C TYR A 20 9.87 0.28 -7.11
N VAL A 21 10.61 -0.42 -6.24
CA VAL A 21 10.81 -0.09 -4.82
C VAL A 21 12.27 0.28 -4.57
N ASN A 22 12.86 1.06 -5.48
CA ASN A 22 14.26 1.51 -5.38
C ASN A 22 14.49 2.53 -4.26
N VAL A 23 13.43 3.25 -3.86
CA VAL A 23 13.46 4.35 -2.88
C VAL A 23 12.28 4.21 -1.92
N LEU A 24 12.57 4.21 -0.62
CA LEU A 24 11.58 4.30 0.45
C LEU A 24 11.75 5.64 1.17
N LEU A 25 10.74 6.50 1.08
CA LEU A 25 10.70 7.78 1.80
C LEU A 25 9.82 7.63 3.05
N THR A 26 10.43 7.74 4.23
CA THR A 26 9.73 7.61 5.52
C THR A 26 9.85 8.90 6.32
N ASP A 27 9.03 9.02 7.37
CA ASP A 27 9.31 10.03 8.40
C ASP A 27 10.38 9.49 9.36
N ARG A 28 10.73 10.30 10.35
CA ARG A 28 11.74 9.98 11.37
C ARG A 28 11.12 9.25 12.57
N GLY A 29 10.04 8.49 12.37
CA GLY A 29 9.52 7.59 13.38
C GLY A 29 10.59 6.57 13.82
N SER A 30 10.58 6.21 15.10
CA SER A 30 11.56 5.28 15.67
C SER A 30 11.47 3.87 15.05
N GLU A 31 10.31 3.52 14.50
CA GLU A 31 10.07 2.28 13.76
C GLU A 31 10.91 2.16 12.47
N PHE A 32 11.40 3.30 11.94
CA PHE A 32 12.19 3.36 10.71
C PHE A 32 13.70 3.48 10.95
N TYR A 33 14.18 3.57 12.19
CA TYR A 33 15.61 3.85 12.47
C TYR A 33 16.57 2.76 11.99
N ALA A 34 16.10 1.52 11.82
CA ALA A 34 16.89 0.42 11.29
C ALA A 34 17.02 0.48 9.75
N ALA A 35 17.44 1.63 9.20
CA ALA A 35 17.55 1.84 7.75
C ALA A 35 18.39 0.77 7.06
N LYS A 36 19.59 0.48 7.59
CA LYS A 36 20.50 -0.52 7.01
C LYS A 36 19.83 -1.89 6.88
N ASP A 37 19.04 -2.28 7.86
CA ASP A 37 18.32 -3.55 7.84
C ASP A 37 17.19 -3.56 6.81
N MET A 38 16.54 -2.42 6.56
CA MET A 38 15.51 -2.26 5.53
C MET A 38 16.08 -2.14 4.12
N GLU A 39 17.29 -1.60 3.97
CA GLU A 39 17.99 -1.48 2.67
C GLU A 39 18.56 -2.82 2.19
N THR A 40 18.81 -3.75 3.13
CA THR A 40 19.39 -5.07 2.87
C THR A 40 18.27 -6.08 2.60
N GLY A 41 18.18 -6.57 1.36
CA GLY A 41 17.22 -7.58 0.95
C GLY A 41 17.55 -8.97 1.47
N VAL A 42 16.68 -9.93 1.16
CA VAL A 42 16.78 -11.33 1.65
C VAL A 42 18.09 -12.01 1.25
N ASP A 43 18.64 -11.68 0.08
CA ASP A 43 19.92 -12.20 -0.43
C ASP A 43 21.16 -11.43 0.09
N SER A 44 20.99 -10.57 1.10
CA SER A 44 22.02 -9.67 1.65
C SER A 44 22.55 -8.62 0.67
N THR A 45 21.88 -8.41 -0.46
CA THR A 45 22.19 -7.30 -1.38
C THR A 45 21.40 -6.05 -1.01
N THR A 46 21.86 -4.88 -1.47
CA THR A 46 21.08 -3.65 -1.30
C THR A 46 19.94 -3.62 -2.31
N CYS A 47 18.70 -3.80 -1.84
CA CYS A 47 17.50 -3.86 -2.69
C CYS A 47 16.74 -2.53 -2.76
N THR A 48 16.89 -1.67 -1.75
CA THR A 48 16.23 -0.35 -1.70
C THR A 48 17.11 0.67 -0.95
N ARG A 49 16.74 1.95 -1.01
CA ARG A 49 17.39 3.04 -0.30
C ARG A 49 16.38 3.80 0.55
N VAL A 50 16.68 3.98 1.83
CA VAL A 50 15.78 4.63 2.78
C VAL A 50 16.18 6.10 2.93
N PHE A 51 15.22 6.97 2.66
CA PHE A 51 15.32 8.41 2.83
C PHE A 51 14.33 8.88 3.88
N TYR A 52 14.70 9.95 4.58
CA TYR A 52 13.87 10.55 5.61
C TYR A 52 13.40 11.92 5.18
N CYS A 53 12.14 12.24 5.46
CA CYS A 53 11.64 13.60 5.31
C CYS A 53 12.43 14.59 6.19
N ASP A 54 12.47 15.84 5.73
CA ASP A 54 13.03 16.93 6.49
C ASP A 54 12.17 17.23 7.73
N PRO A 55 12.79 17.66 8.84
CA PRO A 55 12.04 18.05 10.03
C PRO A 55 10.99 19.11 9.70
N MET A 56 9.77 18.91 10.20
CA MET A 56 8.63 19.82 10.02
C MET A 56 8.17 20.01 8.55
N GLN A 57 8.60 19.15 7.61
CA GLN A 57 8.19 19.17 6.20
C GLN A 57 7.19 18.05 5.89
N SER A 58 6.03 18.06 6.57
CA SER A 58 4.97 17.06 6.38
C SER A 58 4.41 17.02 4.94
N GLY A 59 4.59 18.09 4.16
CA GLY A 59 4.18 18.17 2.76
C GLY A 59 4.94 17.24 1.80
N GLN A 60 6.12 16.75 2.17
CA GLN A 60 6.92 15.82 1.33
C GLN A 60 6.24 14.46 1.12
N LYS A 61 5.19 14.15 1.90
CA LYS A 61 4.37 12.93 1.81
C LYS A 61 2.92 13.20 1.40
N GLY A 62 2.63 14.32 0.73
CA GLY A 62 1.26 14.73 0.40
C GLY A 62 0.40 13.67 -0.31
N SER A 63 0.99 12.89 -1.22
CA SER A 63 0.27 11.78 -1.89
C SER A 63 -0.13 10.67 -0.92
N ILE A 64 0.74 10.32 0.03
CA ILE A 64 0.47 9.28 1.05
C ILE A 64 -0.62 9.75 2.01
N GLU A 65 -0.60 11.04 2.40
CA GLU A 65 -1.62 11.61 3.27
C GLU A 65 -3.02 11.58 2.63
N ASN A 66 -3.12 11.82 1.32
CA ASN A 66 -4.39 11.67 0.60
C ASN A 66 -4.88 10.23 0.60
N ASN A 67 -3.99 9.25 0.37
CA ASN A 67 -4.34 7.83 0.46
C ASN A 67 -4.80 7.45 1.88
N HIS A 68 -4.15 7.98 2.92
CA HIS A 68 -4.58 7.79 4.30
C HIS A 68 -5.98 8.36 4.58
N ILE A 69 -6.33 9.50 3.99
CA ILE A 69 -7.69 10.06 4.11
C ILE A 69 -8.72 9.11 3.49
N GLN A 70 -8.45 8.57 2.30
CA GLN A 70 -9.38 7.64 1.66
C GLN A 70 -9.53 6.34 2.46
N LEU A 71 -8.42 5.81 3.00
CA LEU A 71 -8.46 4.64 3.88
C LEU A 71 -9.33 4.89 5.12
N ARG A 72 -9.34 6.11 5.65
CA ARG A 72 -10.16 6.50 6.80
C ARG A 72 -11.66 6.55 6.51
N TYR A 73 -12.09 6.57 5.25
CA TYR A 73 -13.52 6.40 4.94
C TYR A 73 -14.02 4.99 5.31
N ILE A 74 -13.14 3.99 5.21
CA ILE A 74 -13.42 2.61 5.60
C ILE A 74 -13.00 2.33 7.05
N LEU A 75 -11.88 2.90 7.49
CA LEU A 75 -11.28 2.73 8.82
C LEU A 75 -11.25 4.07 9.60
N PRO A 76 -12.38 4.51 10.18
CA PRO A 76 -12.45 5.81 10.84
C PRO A 76 -11.51 5.91 12.04
N LYS A 77 -11.10 7.14 12.37
CA LYS A 77 -10.31 7.41 13.58
C LYS A 77 -11.08 6.99 14.83
N GLN A 78 -10.33 6.67 15.90
CA GLN A 78 -10.89 6.33 17.22
C GLN A 78 -11.90 5.16 17.19
N THR A 79 -11.80 4.30 16.17
CA THR A 79 -12.64 3.10 16.02
C THR A 79 -11.80 1.88 16.39
N ASP A 80 -12.38 0.97 17.14
CA ASP A 80 -11.78 -0.35 17.36
C ASP A 80 -11.83 -1.14 16.04
N LEU A 81 -10.66 -1.34 15.44
CA LEU A 81 -10.50 -1.99 14.15
C LEU A 81 -10.87 -3.48 14.21
N VAL A 82 -10.65 -4.14 15.35
CA VAL A 82 -11.00 -5.55 15.55
C VAL A 82 -12.52 -5.68 15.58
N SER A 83 -13.19 -4.86 16.41
CA SER A 83 -14.66 -4.80 16.45
C SER A 83 -15.29 -4.36 15.13
N LEU A 84 -14.56 -3.61 14.30
CA LEU A 84 -15.01 -3.22 12.96
C LEU A 84 -14.93 -4.37 11.94
N GLY A 85 -14.10 -5.40 12.20
CA GLY A 85 -13.92 -6.58 11.34
C GLY A 85 -12.56 -6.68 10.65
N LEU A 86 -11.60 -5.81 10.97
CA LEU A 86 -10.22 -5.89 10.48
C LEU A 86 -9.41 -6.86 11.36
N ASN A 87 -9.61 -8.16 11.12
CA ASN A 87 -9.05 -9.23 11.96
C ASN A 87 -7.86 -9.97 11.33
N ASP A 88 -7.68 -9.85 10.02
CA ASP A 88 -6.70 -10.61 9.25
C ASP A 88 -6.24 -9.86 7.99
N GLN A 89 -5.25 -10.43 7.31
CA GLN A 89 -4.71 -9.90 6.06
C GLN A 89 -5.77 -9.92 4.93
N ASP A 90 -6.72 -10.86 4.95
CA ASP A 90 -7.78 -10.95 3.94
C ASP A 90 -8.78 -9.79 4.06
N ALA A 91 -9.10 -9.38 5.27
CA ALA A 91 -9.91 -8.20 5.56
C ALA A 91 -9.19 -6.95 5.09
N LEU A 92 -7.87 -6.84 5.31
CA LEU A 92 -7.08 -5.74 4.78
C LEU A 92 -7.03 -5.75 3.25
N ASN A 93 -6.79 -6.91 2.64
CA ASN A 93 -6.78 -7.07 1.18
C ASN A 93 -8.13 -6.69 0.57
N LEU A 94 -9.25 -7.04 1.21
CA LEU A 94 -10.58 -6.62 0.78
C LEU A 94 -10.70 -5.08 0.72
N ILE A 95 -10.27 -4.39 1.78
CA ILE A 95 -10.25 -2.91 1.82
C ILE A 95 -9.39 -2.37 0.67
N LEU A 96 -8.19 -2.91 0.48
CA LEU A 96 -7.26 -2.49 -0.57
C LEU A 96 -7.81 -2.75 -1.98
N ASN A 97 -8.55 -3.84 -2.18
CA ASN A 97 -9.22 -4.15 -3.45
C ASN A 97 -10.25 -3.06 -3.79
N HIS A 98 -11.11 -2.70 -2.85
CA HIS A 98 -12.09 -1.63 -3.06
C HIS A 98 -11.43 -0.26 -3.25
N LEU A 99 -10.42 0.05 -2.44
CA LEU A 99 -9.71 1.33 -2.50
C LEU A 99 -8.96 1.51 -3.84
N ASN A 100 -8.19 0.50 -4.24
CA ASN A 100 -7.37 0.57 -5.45
C ASN A 100 -8.16 0.32 -6.75
N SER A 101 -9.43 -0.10 -6.64
CA SER A 101 -10.37 -0.14 -7.78
C SER A 101 -11.18 1.15 -7.91
N ALA A 102 -11.14 2.04 -6.91
CA ALA A 102 -11.89 3.29 -6.95
C ALA A 102 -11.28 4.27 -7.98
N PRO A 103 -12.11 4.94 -8.79
CA PRO A 103 -11.63 5.92 -9.76
C PRO A 103 -11.04 7.14 -9.03
N VAL A 104 -9.91 7.64 -9.55
CA VAL A 104 -9.22 8.81 -9.01
C VAL A 104 -9.20 9.91 -10.06
N GLU A 105 -9.60 11.12 -9.67
CA GLU A 105 -9.64 12.29 -10.56
C GLU A 105 -8.28 12.58 -11.21
N LYS A 106 -7.20 12.47 -10.42
CA LYS A 106 -5.81 12.62 -10.90
C LYS A 106 -5.46 11.69 -12.07
N PHE A 107 -6.14 10.56 -12.20
CA PHE A 107 -5.94 9.58 -13.28
C PHE A 107 -7.02 9.66 -14.36
N GLY A 108 -7.77 10.77 -14.43
CA GLY A 108 -8.83 10.96 -15.42
C GLY A 108 -10.00 9.99 -15.24
N GLY A 109 -10.30 9.61 -13.99
CA GLY A 109 -11.39 8.66 -13.68
C GLY A 109 -11.00 7.19 -13.79
N LYS A 110 -9.72 6.88 -14.02
CA LYS A 110 -9.18 5.52 -13.88
C LYS A 110 -8.80 5.23 -12.43
N SER A 111 -8.85 3.95 -12.07
CA SER A 111 -8.40 3.45 -10.77
C SER A 111 -6.88 3.23 -10.74
N PRO A 112 -6.26 3.19 -9.55
CA PRO A 112 -4.87 2.77 -9.40
C PRO A 112 -4.56 1.42 -10.06
N LEU A 113 -5.47 0.44 -9.96
CA LEU A 113 -5.29 -0.87 -10.61
C LEU A 113 -5.39 -0.79 -12.14
N GLU A 114 -6.31 -0.01 -12.69
CA GLU A 114 -6.41 0.22 -14.15
C GLU A 114 -5.12 0.87 -14.68
N VAL A 115 -4.56 1.84 -13.94
CA VAL A 115 -3.29 2.49 -14.30
C VAL A 115 -2.12 1.51 -14.18
N ALA A 116 -2.06 0.71 -13.12
CA ALA A 116 -1.01 -0.27 -12.91
C ALA A 116 -1.02 -1.35 -13.99
N SER A 117 -2.18 -1.89 -14.34
CA SER A 117 -2.35 -2.89 -15.40
C SER A 117 -1.80 -2.40 -16.75
N PHE A 118 -2.01 -1.11 -17.06
CA PHE A 118 -1.56 -0.50 -18.32
C PHE A 118 -0.09 -0.08 -18.31
N MET A 119 0.39 0.58 -17.25
CA MET A 119 1.73 1.20 -17.21
C MET A 119 2.80 0.29 -16.59
N TYR A 120 2.42 -0.59 -15.67
CA TYR A 120 3.31 -1.35 -14.80
C TYR A 120 2.86 -2.82 -14.74
N HIS A 121 2.75 -3.45 -15.92
CA HIS A 121 2.10 -4.75 -16.07
C HIS A 121 2.73 -5.86 -15.20
N ASP A 122 4.06 -5.91 -15.13
CA ASP A 122 4.82 -6.84 -14.29
C ASP A 122 4.54 -6.64 -12.79
N LEU A 123 4.38 -5.40 -12.34
CA LEU A 123 3.94 -5.11 -10.97
C LEU A 123 2.49 -5.57 -10.75
N TYR A 124 1.60 -5.25 -11.69
CA TYR A 124 0.20 -5.64 -11.61
C TYR A 124 0.02 -7.15 -11.51
N GLU A 125 0.71 -7.94 -12.34
CA GLU A 125 0.67 -9.40 -12.28
C GLU A 125 1.07 -9.96 -10.90
N ARG A 126 2.10 -9.39 -10.26
CA ARG A 126 2.52 -9.78 -8.91
C ARG A 126 1.44 -9.48 -7.86
N LEU A 127 0.79 -8.32 -7.95
CA LEU A 127 -0.29 -7.95 -7.05
C LEU A 127 -1.50 -8.89 -7.20
N ILE A 128 -1.90 -9.22 -8.43
CA ILE A 128 -3.00 -10.16 -8.68
C ILE A 128 -2.63 -11.58 -8.19
N SER A 129 -1.40 -12.03 -8.46
CA SER A 129 -0.90 -13.33 -7.98
C SER A 129 -0.88 -13.43 -6.45
N TYR A 130 -0.64 -12.33 -5.74
CA TYR A 130 -0.71 -12.28 -4.28
C TYR A 130 -2.14 -12.35 -3.74
N GLY A 131 -3.14 -11.95 -4.54
CA GLY A 131 -4.55 -12.00 -4.17
C GLY A 131 -5.26 -10.64 -4.18
N ILE A 132 -4.62 -9.58 -4.67
CA ILE A 132 -5.31 -8.33 -4.97
C ILE A 132 -6.27 -8.56 -6.14
N LYS A 133 -7.44 -7.94 -6.08
CA LYS A 133 -8.50 -8.10 -7.08
C LYS A 133 -9.08 -6.75 -7.44
N GLU A 134 -9.35 -6.59 -8.74
CA GLU A 134 -10.11 -5.46 -9.24
C GLU A 134 -11.60 -5.67 -8.97
N ILE A 135 -12.26 -4.61 -8.54
CA ILE A 135 -13.68 -4.58 -8.20
C ILE A 135 -14.43 -3.75 -9.25
N GLU A 136 -15.52 -4.30 -9.78
CA GLU A 136 -16.42 -3.57 -10.68
C GLU A 136 -16.88 -2.25 -10.03
N LYS A 137 -16.93 -1.17 -10.83
CA LYS A 137 -17.17 0.21 -10.34
C LYS A 137 -18.44 0.33 -9.50
N ASP A 138 -19.51 -0.36 -9.87
CA ASP A 138 -20.81 -0.35 -9.17
C ASP A 138 -20.81 -1.14 -7.85
N ARG A 139 -19.79 -1.98 -7.60
CA ARG A 139 -19.64 -2.79 -6.39
C ARG A 139 -18.66 -2.20 -5.39
N ILE A 140 -18.08 -1.03 -5.67
CA ILE A 140 -17.07 -0.43 -4.81
C ILE A 140 -17.72 0.14 -3.54
N VAL A 141 -17.21 -0.26 -2.38
CA VAL A 141 -17.66 0.23 -1.07
C VAL A 141 -16.49 0.87 -0.33
N LEU A 142 -16.51 2.19 -0.19
CA LEU A 142 -15.51 2.97 0.55
C LEU A 142 -16.04 3.41 1.92
N LYS A 143 -16.79 2.55 2.61
CA LYS A 143 -17.44 2.85 3.89
C LYS A 143 -17.19 1.73 4.90
N PRO A 144 -17.36 1.98 6.21
CA PRO A 144 -17.05 0.99 7.24
C PRO A 144 -17.93 -0.26 7.19
N CYS A 145 -19.08 -0.21 6.52
CA CYS A 145 -19.94 -1.38 6.31
C CYS A 145 -19.29 -2.47 5.45
N LEU A 146 -18.21 -2.16 4.72
CA LEU A 146 -17.47 -3.14 3.93
C LEU A 146 -17.04 -4.36 4.76
N LEU A 147 -16.60 -4.13 6.01
CA LEU A 147 -16.12 -5.19 6.89
C LEU A 147 -17.23 -5.86 7.72
N LYS A 148 -18.44 -5.28 7.75
CA LYS A 148 -19.58 -5.77 8.54
C LYS A 148 -20.39 -6.85 7.84
N ASN A 149 -20.28 -6.95 6.52
CA ASN A 149 -21.04 -7.89 5.69
C ASN A 149 -20.29 -9.22 5.46
N ARG A 150 -19.41 -9.61 6.38
CA ARG A 150 -18.73 -10.92 6.34
C ARG A 150 -19.56 -11.97 7.07
#